data_AF-A0A2E7QEV2-F1
#
_entry.id   AF-A0A2E7QEV2-F1
#
_cell.length_a   1.000
_cell.length_b   1.000
_cell.length_c   1.000
_cell.angle_alpha   90.00
_cell.angle_beta   90.00
_cell.angle_gamma   90.00
#
_symmetry.space_group_name_H-M   'P 1'
#
loop_
_entity.id
_entity.type
_entity.pdbx_description
1 polymer ?
#
loop_
_entity_poly.entity_id
_entity_poly.type
_entity_poly.pdbx_seq_one_letter_code
_entity_poly.pdbx_strand_id
1 'polypeptide(L)'
;MLRCGRTSNREQCTEKTEETTMTLGRINPEDVYKPNKKIYSQVAVATGGKQVNIAGTVPFDIDQNIVGTGDMRTQVEKILENLERSLAAAGAKP
;
A
#
# COMPACT_ATOMS: atom_id res chain seq x y z
N MET A 1 -51.25 18.14 44.56
CA MET A 1 -50.09 19.04 44.76
C MET A 1 -48.96 18.16 45.27
N LEU A 2 -47.76 18.01 44.70
CA LEU A 2 -46.96 18.78 43.73
C LEU A 2 -46.43 17.87 42.59
N ARG A 3 -46.03 18.48 41.47
CA ARG A 3 -45.47 17.88 40.23
C ARG A 3 -43.95 17.63 40.32
N CYS A 4 -43.45 16.89 39.31
CA CYS A 4 -42.08 16.86 38.74
C CYS A 4 -41.14 15.75 39.29
N GLY A 5 -40.37 14.99 38.50
CA GLY A 5 -40.03 15.10 37.08
C GLY A 5 -39.37 13.82 36.53
N ARG A 6 -39.39 13.69 35.21
CA ARG A 6 -38.81 12.61 34.40
C ARG A 6 -37.29 12.80 34.32
N THR A 7 -36.48 11.85 34.76
CA THR A 7 -35.07 11.73 34.32
C THR A 7 -34.69 10.27 34.10
N SER A 8 -34.26 10.01 32.87
CA SER A 8 -33.83 8.74 32.31
C SER A 8 -32.34 8.57 32.60
N ASN A 9 -31.96 7.69 33.51
CA ASN A 9 -30.58 7.21 33.65
C ASN A 9 -30.49 5.79 33.05
N ARG A 10 -30.10 5.73 31.78
CA ARG A 10 -29.53 4.52 31.17
C ARG A 10 -28.05 4.84 31.00
N GLU A 11 -27.25 4.37 31.94
CA GLU A 11 -25.79 4.41 31.84
C GLU A 11 -25.40 3.75 30.51
N GLN A 12 -24.89 4.56 29.58
CA GLN A 12 -24.30 4.07 28.35
C GLN A 12 -22.86 3.67 28.69
N CYS A 13 -22.61 2.36 28.77
CA CYS A 13 -21.28 1.83 28.55
C CYS A 13 -20.84 2.27 27.14
N THR A 14 -20.04 3.32 27.06
CA THR A 14 -19.41 3.71 25.81
C THR A 14 -18.19 2.83 25.62
N GLU A 15 -18.40 1.71 24.93
CA GLU A 15 -17.32 0.97 24.29
C GLU A 15 -16.64 1.94 23.31
N LYS A 16 -15.44 2.40 23.67
CA LYS A 16 -14.59 3.17 22.75
C LYS A 16 -14.11 2.20 21.69
N THR A 17 -14.87 2.07 20.60
CA THR A 17 -14.32 1.54 19.36
C THR A 17 -13.30 2.56 18.89
N GLU A 18 -12.01 2.29 19.11
CA GLU A 18 -10.94 3.01 18.41
C GLU A 18 -11.14 2.75 16.91
N GLU A 19 -11.76 3.72 16.23
CA GLU A 19 -11.83 3.79 14.79
C GLU A 19 -10.39 3.96 14.28
N THR A 20 -9.70 2.83 14.08
CA THR A 20 -8.38 2.81 13.45
C THR A 20 -8.58 3.30 12.03
N THR A 21 -8.33 4.59 11.79
CA THR A 21 -8.42 5.17 10.45
C THR A 21 -7.42 4.43 9.56
N MET A 22 -7.94 3.64 8.62
CA MET A 22 -7.14 2.92 7.63
C MET A 22 -6.47 3.95 6.71
N THR A 23 -5.16 4.13 6.83
CA THR A 23 -4.37 5.04 6.01
C THR A 23 -3.75 4.32 4.82
N LEU A 24 -3.58 5.05 3.71
CA LEU A 24 -2.96 4.57 2.47
C LEU A 24 -1.72 5.41 2.15
N GLY A 25 -0.54 4.80 2.22
CA GLY A 25 0.72 5.36 1.73
C GLY A 25 1.00 4.98 0.28
N ARG A 26 1.64 5.87 -0.48
CA ARG A 26 2.07 5.62 -1.87
C ARG A 26 3.57 5.88 -2.01
N ILE A 27 4.30 4.95 -2.60
CA ILE A 27 5.76 5.00 -2.74
C ILE A 27 6.13 4.72 -4.20
N ASN A 28 7.06 5.52 -4.72
CA ASN A 28 7.69 5.30 -6.02
C ASN A 28 9.21 5.25 -5.78
N PRO A 29 9.80 4.05 -5.69
CA PRO A 29 11.24 3.89 -5.45
C PRO A 29 12.06 4.59 -6.54
N GLU A 30 13.18 5.19 -6.17
CA GLU A 30 14.05 5.87 -7.14
C GLU A 30 14.83 4.88 -8.02
N ASP A 31 15.02 3.66 -7.54
CA ASP A 31 15.77 2.57 -8.19
C ASP A 31 14.88 1.59 -8.99
N VAL A 32 13.61 1.95 -9.16
CA VAL A 32 12.61 1.29 -10.02
C VAL A 32 12.12 2.30 -11.06
N TYR A 33 11.79 1.83 -12.27
CA TYR A 33 11.26 2.69 -13.33
C TYR A 33 10.05 3.51 -12.86
N LYS A 34 9.86 4.71 -13.42
CA LYS A 34 8.79 5.61 -12.98
C LYS A 34 7.42 5.18 -13.52
N PRO A 35 6.34 5.39 -12.74
CA PRO A 35 4.98 5.18 -13.23
C PRO A 35 4.67 6.05 -14.45
N ASN A 36 4.08 5.43 -15.48
CA ASN A 36 3.67 6.13 -16.69
C ASN A 36 2.63 7.23 -16.36
N LYS A 37 2.90 8.47 -16.77
CA LYS A 37 2.00 9.62 -16.62
C LYS A 37 1.45 9.87 -15.20
N LYS A 38 2.09 9.34 -14.15
CA LYS A 38 1.64 9.44 -12.74
C LYS A 38 0.21 8.91 -12.49
N ILE A 39 -0.28 7.99 -13.32
CA ILE A 39 -1.65 7.42 -13.18
C ILE A 39 -1.74 6.31 -12.14
N TYR A 40 -0.60 5.83 -11.63
CA TYR A 40 -0.48 4.83 -10.57
C TYR A 40 0.76 5.10 -9.72
N SER A 41 0.93 4.35 -8.63
CA SER A 41 2.17 4.30 -7.83
C SER A 41 2.72 2.88 -7.86
N GLN A 42 4.04 2.72 -7.84
CA GLN A 42 4.65 1.39 -7.87
C GLN A 42 4.26 0.56 -6.66
N VAL A 43 4.16 1.21 -5.50
CA VAL A 43 3.83 0.56 -4.23
C VAL A 43 2.77 1.35 -3.49
N ALA A 44 1.78 0.65 -2.95
CA ALA A 44 0.77 1.19 -2.06
C ALA A 44 0.72 0.39 -0.75
N VAL A 45 0.82 1.09 0.38
CA VAL A 45 0.84 0.48 1.73
C VAL A 45 -0.43 0.86 2.47
N ALA A 46 -1.28 -0.12 2.77
CA ALA A 46 -2.48 0.08 3.59
C ALA A 46 -2.22 -0.32 5.05
N THR A 47 -2.79 0.42 6.00
CA THR A 47 -2.67 0.17 7.45
C THR A 47 -3.90 -0.56 8.03
N GLY A 48 -3.87 -0.88 9.34
CA GLY A 48 -4.86 -1.71 10.08
C GLY A 48 -4.75 -3.23 9.88
N GLY A 49 -4.12 -3.64 8.78
CA GLY A 49 -3.31 -4.84 8.66
C GLY A 49 -2.29 -4.52 7.59
N LYS A 50 -0.98 -4.55 7.89
CA LYS A 50 0.04 -4.06 6.94
C LYS A 50 -0.05 -4.85 5.64
N GLN A 51 -0.56 -4.23 4.59
CA GLN A 51 -0.63 -4.80 3.24
C GLN A 51 0.23 -3.96 2.30
N VAL A 52 1.08 -4.63 1.53
CA VAL A 52 1.93 -4.01 0.51
C VAL A 52 1.43 -4.48 -0.85
N ASN A 53 0.82 -3.55 -1.60
CA ASN A 53 0.31 -3.81 -2.93
C ASN A 53 1.30 -3.24 -3.94
N ILE A 54 1.84 -4.09 -4.81
CA ILE A 54 2.81 -3.72 -5.84
C ILE A 54 2.09 -3.72 -7.20
N ALA A 55 2.36 -2.69 -8.01
CA ALA A 55 1.84 -2.61 -9.37
C ALA A 55 2.37 -3.75 -10.26
N GLY A 56 1.72 -3.95 -11.41
CA GLY A 56 2.21 -4.88 -12.43
C GLY A 56 3.66 -4.54 -12.81
N THR A 57 4.56 -5.48 -12.55
CA THR A 57 6.00 -5.28 -12.76
C THR A 57 6.42 -5.84 -14.12
N VAL A 58 7.21 -5.07 -14.87
CA VAL A 58 7.70 -5.41 -16.21
C VAL A 58 9.23 -5.38 -16.24
N PRO A 59 9.90 -6.00 -17.24
CA PRO A 59 11.36 -6.12 -17.28
C PRO A 59 12.04 -4.84 -17.79
N PHE A 60 11.68 -3.70 -17.20
CA PHE A 60 12.30 -2.42 -17.47
C PHE A 60 13.50 -2.17 -16.57
N ASP A 61 14.52 -1.51 -17.11
CA ASP A 61 15.52 -0.78 -16.32
C ASP A 61 14.96 0.57 -15.83
N ILE A 62 15.77 1.35 -15.10
CA ILE A 62 15.36 2.66 -14.54
C ILE A 62 14.95 3.67 -15.64
N ASP A 63 15.52 3.52 -16.83
CA ASP A 63 15.31 4.38 -18.00
C ASP A 63 14.16 3.88 -18.89
N GLN A 64 13.43 2.84 -18.45
CA GLN A 64 12.32 2.20 -19.16
C GLN A 64 12.71 1.45 -20.44
N ASN A 65 13.97 1.01 -20.57
CA ASN A 65 14.36 0.09 -21.64
C ASN A 65 14.00 -1.35 -21.26
N ILE A 66 13.58 -2.15 -22.25
CA ILE A 66 13.34 -3.59 -22.06
C ILE A 66 14.68 -4.31 -21.91
N VAL A 67 14.86 -4.96 -20.77
CA VAL A 67 16.00 -5.84 -20.49
C VAL A 67 15.65 -7.27 -20.94
N GLY A 68 16.56 -7.93 -21.66
CA GLY A 68 16.36 -9.32 -22.09
C GLY A 68 15.41 -9.47 -23.29
N THR A 69 15.45 -8.57 -24.27
CA THR A 69 14.64 -8.73 -25.50
C THR A 69 14.92 -10.07 -26.16
N GLY A 70 13.87 -10.90 -26.34
CA GLY A 70 14.00 -12.26 -26.89
C GLY A 70 14.43 -13.33 -25.88
N ASP A 71 14.73 -12.95 -24.62
CA ASP A 71 15.11 -13.87 -23.55
C ASP A 71 14.14 -13.76 -22.36
N MET A 72 13.24 -14.74 -22.27
CA MET A 72 12.25 -14.80 -21.18
C MET A 72 12.89 -14.99 -19.80
N ARG A 73 14.01 -15.72 -19.71
CA ARG A 73 14.68 -15.96 -18.42
C ARG A 73 15.21 -14.64 -17.87
N THR A 74 15.95 -13.90 -18.69
CA THR A 74 16.49 -12.59 -18.29
C THR A 74 15.38 -11.61 -17.95
N GLN A 75 14.24 -11.65 -18.66
CA GLN A 75 13.08 -10.81 -18.31
C GLN A 75 12.50 -11.15 -16.94
N VAL A 76 12.34 -12.43 -16.63
CA VAL A 76 11.84 -12.87 -15.31
C VAL A 76 12.80 -12.47 -14.20
N GLU A 77 14.10 -12.66 -14.39
CA GLU A 77 15.12 -12.22 -13.44
C GLU A 77 15.02 -10.71 -13.18
N LYS A 78 14.90 -9.91 -14.25
CA LYS A 78 14.72 -8.46 -14.11
C LYS A 78 13.44 -8.07 -13.37
N ILE A 79 12.34 -8.78 -13.61
CA ILE A 79 11.06 -8.55 -12.90
C ILE A 79 11.24 -8.84 -11.41
N LEU A 80 11.88 -9.95 -11.04
CA LEU A 80 12.12 -10.32 -9.65
C LEU A 80 13.00 -9.29 -8.94
N GLU A 81 14.07 -8.81 -9.58
CA GLU A 81 14.90 -7.71 -9.04
C GLU A 81 14.07 -6.45 -8.76
N ASN A 82 13.18 -6.06 -9.69
CA ASN A 82 12.33 -4.87 -9.53
C ASN A 82 11.29 -5.06 -8.42
N LEU A 83 10.78 -6.27 -8.23
CA LEU A 83 9.88 -6.63 -7.13
C LEU A 83 10.60 -6.55 -5.78
N GLU A 84 11.83 -7.06 -5.68
CA GLU A 84 12.64 -6.98 -4.46
C GLU A 84 12.85 -5.52 -4.03
N ARG A 85 13.21 -4.64 -4.97
CA ARG A 85 13.36 -3.19 -4.72
C ARG A 85 12.06 -2.54 -4.26
N SER A 86 10.95 -2.91 -4.91
CA SER A 86 9.62 -2.42 -4.56
C SER A 86 9.19 -2.85 -3.15
N LEU A 87 9.46 -4.09 -2.76
CA LEU A 87 9.24 -4.60 -1.40
C LEU A 87 10.13 -3.88 -0.39
N ALA A 88 11.42 -3.73 -0.70
CA ALA A 88 12.38 -3.06 0.18
C ALA A 88 11.97 -1.61 0.48
N ALA A 89 11.41 -0.89 -0.50
CA ALA A 89 10.89 0.46 -0.31
C ALA A 89 9.72 0.55 0.69
N ALA A 90 8.96 -0.54 0.89
CA ALA A 90 7.93 -0.66 1.92
C ALA A 90 8.43 -1.29 3.24
N GLY A 91 9.74 -1.51 3.35
CA GLY A 91 10.37 -2.22 4.48
C GLY A 91 9.94 -3.68 4.56
N ALA A 92 9.71 -4.34 3.43
CA ALA A 92 9.40 -5.76 3.30
C ALA A 92 10.54 -6.52 2.61
N LYS A 93 10.49 -7.85 2.67
CA LYS A 93 11.41 -8.78 2.00
C LYS A 93 10.59 -9.90 1.33
N PRO A 94 11.13 -10.59 0.30
CA PRO A 94 10.52 -11.78 -0.28
C PRO A 94 10.25 -12.89 0.74
#